data_AF-A0A8C0XEQ6-F1
#
_entry.id   AF-A0A8C0XEQ6-F1
#
_cell.length_a   1.000
_cell.length_b   1.000
_cell.length_c   1.000
_cell.angle_alpha   90.00
_cell.angle_beta   90.00
_cell.angle_gamma   90.00
#
_symmetry.space_group_name_H-M   'P 1'
#
loop_
_entity.id
_entity.type
_entity.pdbx_description
1 polymer ?
#
loop_
_entity_poly.entity_id
_entity_poly.type
_entity_poly.pdbx_seq_one_letter_code
_entity_poly.pdbx_strand_id
1 'polypeptide(L)'
;MPDFKILLHEPLLTLIFLFHRYGMNCLIQFEDFANVNAFRLLNKYRNKYCTFNDDIQGTASVAVAGLLAALRITKNKLSDQTVLFQGAGEAALGIAHLIVMAMEKEGLPKEKAIKKIWLVDSKGLIVKGRASLTQEKKEFAHEHEEMKNLEAIVQKIKPTALIGVAAIGGAFSEQILKDMAAFNERPIIFALSNPTSKAECSAEQCYKISKGRAVFASGSPFDPVTLPNGRTLYPGQGNNSYVFPGVALGVVACGLRHITDKIFLTTAEVISQQVSDEHLEEGRLYPPLNTIRDVSLKIAIKIVNDAYQEKTATVYPEPQNKEAFVRAQMYSTDYDQILPDCYSWPEEVQKIQTRADD
;
A
#
# COMPACT_ATOMS: atom_id res chain seq x y z
N MET A 1 -31.58 -4.00 25.11
CA MET A 1 -30.23 -3.96 24.52
C MET A 1 -30.26 -4.81 23.25
N PRO A 2 -30.07 -4.26 22.05
CA PRO A 2 -30.01 -5.08 20.85
C PRO A 2 -28.75 -5.96 20.90
N ASP A 3 -28.89 -7.22 20.51
CA ASP A 3 -27.86 -8.25 20.53
C ASP A 3 -26.59 -7.83 19.78
N PHE A 4 -25.47 -7.86 20.50
CA PHE A 4 -24.11 -7.65 19.97
C PHE A 4 -23.77 -8.59 18.78
N LYS A 5 -24.51 -9.70 18.63
CA LYS A 5 -24.38 -10.66 17.52
C LYS A 5 -24.87 -10.14 16.16
N ILE A 6 -25.81 -9.19 16.12
CA ILE A 6 -26.29 -8.60 14.85
C ILE A 6 -25.22 -7.67 14.26
N LEU A 7 -24.47 -6.96 15.09
CA LEU A 7 -23.43 -6.01 14.65
C LEU A 7 -22.27 -6.68 13.88
N LEU A 8 -21.91 -7.91 14.24
CA LEU A 8 -20.80 -8.63 13.61
C LEU A 8 -21.23 -9.45 12.38
N HIS A 9 -22.48 -9.92 12.33
CA HIS A 9 -22.99 -10.69 11.19
C HIS A 9 -23.52 -9.81 10.04
N GLU A 10 -24.02 -8.60 10.35
CA GLU A 10 -24.52 -7.64 9.35
C GLU A 10 -23.89 -6.25 9.58
N PRO A 11 -22.59 -6.06 9.26
CA PRO A 11 -21.96 -4.73 9.29
C PRO A 11 -22.65 -3.70 8.37
N LEU A 12 -23.61 -4.13 7.55
CA LEU A 12 -24.44 -3.29 6.71
C LEU A 12 -25.22 -2.24 7.51
N LEU A 13 -25.80 -2.60 8.66
CA LEU A 13 -26.58 -1.64 9.48
C LEU A 13 -25.69 -0.55 10.07
N THR A 14 -24.51 -0.92 10.57
CA THR A 14 -23.52 0.04 11.06
C THR A 14 -23.04 0.95 9.93
N LEU A 15 -22.72 0.40 8.76
CA LEU A 15 -22.30 1.21 7.61
C LEU A 15 -23.41 2.17 7.18
N ILE A 16 -24.64 1.69 7.01
CA ILE A 16 -25.80 2.54 6.65
C ILE A 16 -25.97 3.68 7.67
N PHE A 17 -25.87 3.37 8.97
CA PHE A 17 -25.96 4.39 10.01
C PHE A 17 -24.85 5.43 9.90
N LEU A 18 -23.60 5.01 9.70
CA LEU A 18 -22.46 5.92 9.54
C LEU A 18 -22.65 6.85 8.35
N PHE A 19 -23.05 6.33 7.18
CA PHE A 19 -23.28 7.14 5.99
C PHE A 19 -24.52 8.04 6.12
N HIS A 20 -25.56 7.59 6.81
CA HIS A 20 -26.73 8.44 7.09
C HIS A 20 -26.38 9.59 8.04
N ARG A 21 -25.53 9.34 9.04
CA ARG A 21 -25.15 10.32 10.06
C ARG A 21 -24.08 11.31 9.61
N TYR A 22 -23.09 10.84 8.85
CA TYR A 22 -21.88 11.60 8.48
C TYR A 22 -21.78 11.90 6.97
N GLY A 23 -22.72 11.41 6.17
CA GLY A 23 -22.77 11.64 4.73
C GLY A 23 -22.00 10.60 3.91
N MET A 24 -22.34 10.51 2.62
CA MET A 24 -21.78 9.53 1.67
C MET A 24 -20.27 9.70 1.39
N ASN A 25 -19.72 10.87 1.71
CA ASN A 25 -18.28 11.15 1.56
C ASN A 25 -17.46 10.74 2.79
N CYS A 26 -18.10 10.21 3.85
CA CYS A 26 -17.39 9.66 5.00
C CYS A 26 -16.52 8.48 4.57
N LEU A 27 -15.20 8.60 4.76
CA LEU A 27 -14.26 7.52 4.49
C LEU A 27 -14.36 6.43 5.56
N ILE A 28 -14.47 5.17 5.12
CA ILE A 28 -14.44 4.00 6.01
C ILE A 28 -13.31 3.07 5.58
N GLN A 29 -12.27 2.96 6.40
CA GLN A 29 -11.18 2.00 6.24
C GLN A 29 -11.48 0.73 7.06
N PHE A 30 -11.41 -0.43 6.43
CA PHE A 30 -11.40 -1.73 7.12
C PHE A 30 -9.97 -2.14 7.45
N GLU A 31 -9.77 -2.67 8.66
CA GLU A 31 -8.48 -3.08 9.22
C GLU A 31 -8.65 -4.37 10.01
N ASP A 32 -7.66 -5.27 9.99
CA ASP A 32 -7.55 -6.45 10.85
C ASP A 32 -8.78 -7.40 10.82
N PHE A 33 -9.46 -7.48 9.67
CA PHE A 33 -10.48 -8.50 9.45
C PHE A 33 -9.82 -9.82 9.03
N ALA A 34 -10.44 -10.95 9.36
CA ALA A 34 -9.96 -12.24 8.85
C ALA A 34 -10.18 -12.37 7.33
N ASN A 35 -9.23 -13.00 6.61
CA ASN A 35 -9.19 -13.23 5.15
C ASN A 35 -10.55 -13.32 4.44
N VAL A 36 -11.41 -14.24 4.88
CA VAL A 36 -12.72 -14.45 4.22
C VAL A 36 -13.63 -13.21 4.36
N ASN A 37 -13.63 -12.57 5.52
CA ASN A 37 -14.44 -11.38 5.77
C ASN A 37 -13.86 -10.13 5.13
N ALA A 38 -12.54 -9.93 5.16
CA ALA A 38 -11.92 -8.76 4.54
C ALA A 38 -12.27 -8.65 3.05
N PHE A 39 -12.04 -9.71 2.27
CA PHE A 39 -12.41 -9.73 0.84
C PHE A 39 -13.92 -9.60 0.63
N ARG A 40 -14.73 -10.34 1.40
CA ARG A 40 -16.19 -10.29 1.26
C ARG A 40 -16.75 -8.89 1.51
N LEU A 41 -16.27 -8.22 2.56
CA LEU A 41 -16.72 -6.88 2.94
C LEU A 41 -16.24 -5.85 1.92
N LEU A 42 -14.96 -5.89 1.54
CA LEU A 42 -14.41 -5.01 0.52
C LEU A 42 -15.21 -5.12 -0.79
N ASN A 43 -15.40 -6.33 -1.32
CA ASN A 43 -16.13 -6.55 -2.57
C ASN A 43 -17.61 -6.13 -2.47
N LYS A 44 -18.25 -6.31 -1.30
CA LYS A 44 -19.65 -5.92 -1.09
C LYS A 44 -19.84 -4.39 -1.08
N TYR A 45 -18.85 -3.64 -0.59
CA TYR A 45 -19.03 -2.21 -0.27
C TYR A 45 -18.24 -1.23 -1.13
N ARG A 46 -17.13 -1.64 -1.76
CA ARG A 46 -16.23 -0.76 -2.53
C ARG A 46 -16.90 0.07 -3.64
N ASN A 47 -17.98 -0.46 -4.24
CA ASN A 47 -18.72 0.21 -5.32
C ASN A 47 -20.00 0.91 -4.82
N LYS A 48 -20.27 0.90 -3.51
CA LYS A 48 -21.45 1.53 -2.90
C LYS A 48 -21.09 2.70 -1.99
N TYR A 49 -19.91 2.62 -1.38
CA TYR A 49 -19.48 3.50 -0.31
C TYR A 49 -18.02 3.96 -0.53
N CYS A 50 -17.62 5.03 0.15
CA CYS A 50 -16.24 5.50 0.18
C CYS A 50 -15.45 4.65 1.17
N THR A 51 -14.95 3.51 0.70
CA THR A 51 -14.29 2.52 1.55
C THR A 51 -13.16 1.79 0.86
N PHE A 52 -12.18 1.35 1.65
CA PHE A 52 -11.09 0.48 1.24
C PHE A 52 -10.66 -0.40 2.43
N ASN A 53 -9.81 -1.38 2.18
CA ASN A 53 -9.18 -2.20 3.24
C ASN A 53 -7.66 -2.06 3.12
N ASP A 54 -6.99 -1.68 4.21
CA ASP A 54 -5.54 -1.37 4.18
C ASP A 54 -4.69 -2.64 4.08
N ASP A 55 -5.07 -3.72 4.77
CA ASP A 55 -4.38 -5.02 4.71
C ASP A 55 -4.31 -5.59 3.30
N ILE A 56 -5.35 -5.37 2.48
CA ILE A 56 -5.43 -5.79 1.07
C ILE A 56 -4.83 -4.72 0.16
N GLN A 57 -5.38 -3.51 0.15
CA GLN A 57 -5.11 -2.49 -0.88
C GLN A 57 -3.95 -1.57 -0.50
N GLY A 58 -3.80 -1.24 0.78
CA GLY A 58 -2.66 -0.49 1.31
C GLY A 58 -1.36 -1.26 1.16
N THR A 59 -1.35 -2.51 1.63
CA THR A 59 -0.22 -3.44 1.48
C THR A 59 0.13 -3.67 0.01
N ALA A 60 -0.87 -3.79 -0.87
CA ALA A 60 -0.65 -3.88 -2.31
C ALA A 60 0.10 -2.65 -2.85
N SER A 61 -0.38 -1.45 -2.50
CA SER A 61 0.20 -0.20 -2.97
C SER A 61 1.65 -0.03 -2.52
N VAL A 62 1.95 -0.27 -1.24
CA VAL A 62 3.32 -0.11 -0.75
C VAL A 62 4.27 -1.18 -1.31
N ALA A 63 3.82 -2.43 -1.49
CA ALA A 63 4.65 -3.46 -2.10
C ALA A 63 4.94 -3.15 -3.57
N VAL A 64 3.94 -2.71 -4.34
CA VAL A 64 4.14 -2.29 -5.74
C VAL A 64 5.05 -1.06 -5.80
N ALA A 65 4.94 -0.11 -4.88
CA ALA A 65 5.85 1.04 -4.82
C ALA A 65 7.32 0.60 -4.68
N GLY A 66 7.58 -0.36 -3.77
CA GLY A 66 8.91 -0.94 -3.59
C GLY A 66 9.39 -1.69 -4.83
N LEU A 67 8.51 -2.42 -5.52
CA LEU A 67 8.84 -3.08 -6.79
C LEU A 67 9.19 -2.06 -7.87
N LEU A 68 8.39 -1.00 -8.05
CA LEU A 68 8.67 0.07 -9.03
C LEU A 68 10.01 0.75 -8.75
N ALA A 69 10.35 0.99 -7.48
CA ALA A 69 11.68 1.48 -7.09
C ALA A 69 12.78 0.45 -7.39
N ALA A 70 12.54 -0.83 -7.11
CA ALA A 70 13.49 -1.91 -7.40
C ALA A 70 13.78 -2.06 -8.90
N LEU A 71 12.81 -1.81 -9.78
CA LEU A 71 12.97 -1.85 -11.23
C LEU A 71 14.01 -0.83 -11.75
N ARG A 72 14.18 0.29 -11.05
CA ARG A 72 15.24 1.28 -11.36
C ARG A 72 16.64 0.75 -11.03
N ILE A 73 16.75 -0.17 -10.07
CA ILE A 73 17.99 -0.87 -9.73
C ILE A 73 18.28 -2.01 -10.71
N THR A 74 17.28 -2.83 -11.01
CA THR A 74 17.41 -3.99 -11.90
C THR A 74 17.44 -3.59 -13.38
N LYS A 75 17.05 -2.35 -13.71
CA LYS A 75 17.04 -1.77 -15.06
C LYS A 75 16.23 -2.60 -16.07
N ASN A 76 15.13 -3.19 -15.61
CA ASN A 76 14.19 -3.97 -16.42
C ASN A 76 12.75 -3.53 -16.12
N LYS A 77 11.78 -4.08 -16.86
CA LYS A 77 10.37 -3.72 -16.72
C LYS A 77 9.66 -4.62 -15.71
N LEU A 78 8.49 -4.20 -15.23
CA LEU A 78 7.67 -5.06 -14.38
C LEU A 78 7.24 -6.30 -15.17
N SER A 79 6.92 -6.13 -16.46
CA SER A 79 6.62 -7.20 -17.40
C SER A 79 7.74 -8.23 -17.58
N ASP A 80 8.97 -7.96 -17.17
CA ASP A 80 10.08 -8.92 -17.26
C ASP A 80 10.16 -9.82 -16.02
N GLN A 81 9.48 -9.45 -14.94
CA GLN A 81 9.55 -10.17 -13.67
C GLN A 81 8.77 -11.49 -13.70
N THR A 82 9.21 -12.40 -12.83
CA THR A 82 8.43 -13.56 -12.37
C THR A 82 8.40 -13.47 -10.84
N VAL A 83 7.20 -13.32 -10.28
CA VAL A 83 7.00 -13.03 -8.85
C VAL A 83 6.50 -14.29 -8.16
N LEU A 84 7.19 -14.71 -7.10
CA LEU A 84 6.77 -15.81 -6.23
C LEU A 84 6.40 -15.28 -4.86
N PHE A 85 5.19 -15.60 -4.40
CA PHE A 85 4.70 -15.27 -3.08
C PHE A 85 4.78 -16.47 -2.14
N GLN A 86 5.35 -16.24 -0.96
CA GLN A 86 5.20 -17.11 0.21
C GLN A 86 4.06 -16.53 1.05
N GLY A 87 2.91 -17.19 0.99
CA GLY A 87 1.62 -16.67 1.46
C GLY A 87 0.63 -16.48 0.29
N ALA A 88 -0.65 -16.69 0.59
CA ALA A 88 -1.75 -16.48 -0.36
C ALA A 88 -3.02 -15.97 0.36
N GLY A 89 -2.82 -15.08 1.35
CA GLY A 89 -3.89 -14.38 2.07
C GLY A 89 -4.20 -13.02 1.45
N GLU A 90 -4.82 -12.14 2.23
CA GLU A 90 -5.17 -10.76 1.87
C GLU A 90 -4.05 -9.99 1.20
N ALA A 91 -2.91 -9.83 1.89
CA ALA A 91 -1.75 -9.12 1.38
C ALA A 91 -1.26 -9.71 0.05
N ALA A 92 -1.03 -11.02 -0.02
CA ALA A 92 -0.50 -11.67 -1.22
C ALA A 92 -1.39 -11.45 -2.45
N LEU A 93 -2.70 -11.66 -2.29
CA LEU A 93 -3.67 -11.51 -3.38
C LEU A 93 -3.86 -10.04 -3.78
N GLY A 94 -3.89 -9.12 -2.81
CA GLY A 94 -3.93 -7.68 -3.07
C GLY A 94 -2.72 -7.23 -3.89
N ILE A 95 -1.51 -7.58 -3.44
CA ILE A 95 -0.25 -7.26 -4.14
C ILE A 95 -0.28 -7.88 -5.54
N ALA A 96 -0.64 -9.15 -5.67
CA ALA A 96 -0.70 -9.85 -6.96
C ALA A 96 -1.64 -9.16 -7.95
N HIS A 97 -2.85 -8.78 -7.54
CA HIS A 97 -3.78 -8.04 -8.40
C HIS A 97 -3.24 -6.68 -8.82
N LEU A 98 -2.59 -5.95 -7.92
CA LEU A 98 -2.03 -4.64 -8.24
C LEU A 98 -0.80 -4.75 -9.16
N ILE A 99 0.02 -5.80 -9.03
CA ILE A 99 1.09 -6.12 -9.99
C ILE A 99 0.51 -6.41 -11.37
N VAL A 100 -0.58 -7.19 -11.46
CA VAL A 100 -1.26 -7.45 -12.74
C VAL A 100 -1.70 -6.13 -13.38
N MET A 101 -2.36 -5.26 -12.63
CA MET A 101 -2.79 -3.94 -13.13
C MET A 101 -1.61 -3.07 -13.56
N ALA A 102 -0.49 -3.10 -12.84
CA ALA A 102 0.72 -2.39 -13.21
C ALA A 102 1.33 -2.92 -14.52
N MET A 103 1.37 -4.25 -14.70
CA MET A 103 1.80 -4.86 -15.97
C MET A 103 0.83 -4.55 -17.12
N GLU A 104 -0.47 -4.50 -16.87
CA GLU A 104 -1.46 -4.05 -17.87
C GLU A 104 -1.24 -2.60 -18.28
N LYS A 105 -0.88 -1.73 -17.34
CA LYS A 105 -0.51 -0.34 -17.62
C LYS A 105 0.76 -0.23 -18.47
N GLU A 106 1.70 -1.17 -18.35
CA GLU A 106 2.86 -1.30 -19.27
C GLU A 106 2.48 -1.86 -20.66
N GLY A 107 1.23 -2.29 -20.86
CA GLY A 107 0.71 -2.84 -22.11
C GLY A 107 0.70 -4.37 -22.20
N LEU A 108 1.02 -5.08 -21.11
CA LEU A 108 0.95 -6.55 -21.09
C LEU A 108 -0.50 -7.02 -20.83
N PRO A 109 -1.10 -7.86 -21.70
CA PRO A 109 -2.46 -8.35 -21.47
C PRO A 109 -2.60 -9.10 -20.14
N LYS A 110 -3.74 -8.93 -19.46
CA LYS A 110 -4.06 -9.55 -18.16
C LYS A 110 -3.64 -11.03 -18.06
N GLU A 111 -4.01 -11.84 -19.04
CA GLU A 111 -3.72 -13.28 -19.06
C GLU A 111 -2.22 -13.59 -19.06
N LYS A 112 -1.39 -12.74 -19.69
CA LYS A 112 0.06 -12.88 -19.68
C LYS A 112 0.67 -12.36 -18.38
N ALA A 113 0.10 -11.32 -17.79
CA ALA A 113 0.52 -10.79 -16.49
C ALA A 113 0.26 -11.81 -15.37
N ILE A 114 -0.91 -12.45 -15.34
CA ILE A 114 -1.25 -13.49 -14.35
C ILE A 114 -0.24 -14.65 -14.40
N LYS A 115 0.21 -15.07 -15.59
CA LYS A 115 1.21 -16.15 -15.77
C LYS A 115 2.58 -15.85 -15.16
N LYS A 116 2.86 -14.60 -14.79
CA LYS A 116 4.11 -14.19 -14.14
C LYS A 116 4.06 -14.25 -12.63
N ILE A 117 2.90 -14.58 -12.04
CA ILE A 117 2.70 -14.55 -10.60
C ILE A 117 2.40 -15.95 -10.09
N TRP A 118 3.16 -16.38 -9.08
CA TRP A 118 3.03 -17.69 -8.44
C TRP A 118 2.79 -17.48 -6.94
N LEU A 119 1.89 -18.26 -6.35
CA LEU A 119 1.53 -18.16 -4.93
C LEU A 119 1.75 -19.51 -4.24
N VAL A 120 2.15 -19.47 -2.98
CA VAL A 120 2.31 -20.64 -2.11
C VAL A 120 1.50 -20.41 -0.84
N ASP A 121 0.69 -21.37 -0.43
CA ASP A 121 0.03 -21.35 0.88
C ASP A 121 0.45 -22.53 1.75
N SER A 122 -0.20 -22.71 2.91
CA SER A 122 0.10 -23.81 3.84
C SER A 122 -0.06 -25.20 3.24
N LYS A 123 -0.75 -25.34 2.09
CA LYS A 123 -0.91 -26.62 1.37
C LYS A 123 0.12 -26.79 0.24
N GLY A 124 0.92 -25.78 -0.06
CA GLY A 124 1.93 -25.77 -1.12
C GLY A 124 1.63 -24.75 -2.22
N LEU A 125 2.24 -24.95 -3.39
CA LEU A 125 2.06 -24.14 -4.59
C LEU A 125 0.59 -24.13 -5.03
N ILE A 126 0.07 -22.95 -5.41
CA ILE A 126 -1.25 -22.81 -6.02
C ILE A 126 -1.17 -23.26 -7.48
N VAL A 127 -1.80 -24.39 -7.81
CA VAL A 127 -1.81 -24.96 -9.17
C VAL A 127 -3.22 -25.41 -9.58
N LYS A 128 -3.46 -25.49 -10.88
CA LYS A 128 -4.75 -25.87 -11.47
C LYS A 128 -5.12 -27.30 -11.04
N GLY A 129 -6.37 -27.50 -10.60
CA GLY A 129 -6.88 -28.81 -10.17
C GLY A 129 -6.55 -29.17 -8.72
N ARG A 130 -5.72 -28.39 -8.01
CA ARG A 130 -5.42 -28.60 -6.59
C ARG A 130 -6.68 -28.47 -5.74
N ALA A 131 -6.83 -29.33 -4.74
CA ALA A 131 -7.91 -29.23 -3.77
C ALA A 131 -7.84 -27.93 -2.93
N SER A 132 -8.99 -27.50 -2.39
CA SER A 132 -9.09 -26.37 -1.44
C SER A 132 -8.63 -25.00 -1.96
N LEU A 133 -9.00 -24.63 -3.18
CA LEU A 133 -8.77 -23.29 -3.71
C LEU A 133 -10.00 -22.39 -3.54
N THR A 134 -9.80 -21.20 -2.97
CA THR A 134 -10.80 -20.13 -2.99
C THR A 134 -10.92 -19.55 -4.40
N GLN A 135 -11.97 -18.78 -4.68
CA GLN A 135 -12.19 -18.22 -6.01
C GLN A 135 -11.05 -17.29 -6.44
N GLU A 136 -10.53 -16.49 -5.50
CA GLU A 136 -9.44 -15.54 -5.70
C GLU A 136 -8.12 -16.27 -6.02
N LYS A 137 -7.84 -17.38 -5.33
CA LYS A 137 -6.63 -18.19 -5.60
C LYS A 137 -6.68 -18.89 -6.95
N LYS A 138 -7.86 -19.23 -7.46
CA LYS A 138 -8.01 -19.92 -8.76
C LYS A 138 -7.53 -19.06 -9.93
N GLU A 139 -7.59 -17.73 -9.82
CA GLU A 139 -7.13 -16.82 -10.89
C GLU A 139 -5.63 -17.02 -11.19
N PHE A 140 -4.84 -17.37 -10.17
CA PHE A 140 -3.39 -17.60 -10.28
C PHE A 140 -3.00 -19.08 -10.28
N ALA A 141 -3.96 -19.99 -10.46
CA ALA A 141 -3.72 -21.43 -10.46
C ALA A 141 -3.28 -21.92 -11.84
N HIS A 142 -1.97 -21.97 -12.06
CA HIS A 142 -1.36 -22.42 -13.32
C HIS A 142 -1.33 -23.93 -13.45
N GLU A 143 -1.27 -24.42 -14.69
CA GLU A 143 -0.99 -25.83 -14.95
C GLU A 143 0.47 -26.14 -14.60
N HIS A 144 0.67 -26.84 -13.49
CA HIS A 144 1.97 -27.22 -12.95
C HIS A 144 1.80 -28.36 -11.94
N GLU A 145 2.85 -29.13 -11.67
CA GLU A 145 2.85 -30.16 -10.62
C GLU A 145 2.64 -29.55 -9.23
N GLU A 146 1.94 -30.28 -8.35
CA GLU A 146 1.80 -29.90 -6.95
C GLU A 146 3.15 -29.99 -6.23
N MET A 147 3.53 -28.92 -5.54
CA MET A 147 4.78 -28.84 -4.78
C MET A 147 4.51 -28.26 -3.40
N LYS A 148 5.16 -28.79 -2.36
CA LYS A 148 4.99 -28.32 -0.97
C LYS A 148 6.23 -27.61 -0.41
N ASN A 149 7.42 -28.06 -0.77
CA ASN A 149 8.67 -27.51 -0.24
C ASN A 149 9.00 -26.20 -0.98
N LEU A 150 9.14 -25.10 -0.22
CA LEU A 150 9.41 -23.77 -0.78
C LEU A 150 10.76 -23.68 -1.52
N GLU A 151 11.79 -24.35 -1.02
CA GLU A 151 13.12 -24.35 -1.67
C GLU A 151 13.04 -25.01 -3.05
N ALA A 152 12.37 -26.17 -3.14
CA ALA A 152 12.13 -26.85 -4.42
C ALA A 152 11.29 -25.99 -5.38
N ILE A 153 10.27 -25.28 -4.86
CA ILE A 153 9.45 -24.35 -5.65
C ILE A 153 10.32 -23.22 -6.20
N VAL A 154 11.17 -22.60 -5.39
CA VAL A 154 12.09 -21.53 -5.82
C VAL A 154 13.01 -22.03 -6.94
N GLN A 155 13.58 -23.23 -6.80
CA GLN A 155 14.44 -23.83 -7.82
C GLN A 155 13.71 -24.16 -9.13
N LYS A 156 12.44 -24.54 -9.03
CA LYS A 156 11.61 -24.89 -10.20
C LYS A 156 11.12 -23.65 -10.94
N ILE A 157 10.58 -22.67 -10.21
CA ILE A 157 9.99 -21.44 -10.76
C ILE A 157 11.07 -20.44 -11.18
N LYS A 158 12.21 -20.41 -10.48
CA LYS A 158 13.31 -19.45 -10.67
C LYS A 158 12.81 -18.00 -10.73
N PRO A 159 12.08 -17.53 -9.70
CA PRO A 159 11.50 -16.20 -9.72
C PRO A 159 12.59 -15.11 -9.66
N THR A 160 12.25 -13.93 -10.16
CA THR A 160 13.10 -12.72 -10.07
C THR A 160 12.81 -11.93 -8.78
N ALA A 161 11.57 -12.01 -8.30
CA ALA A 161 11.13 -11.42 -7.05
C ALA A 161 10.48 -12.48 -6.14
N LEU A 162 10.91 -12.52 -4.88
CA LEU A 162 10.36 -13.39 -3.84
C LEU A 162 9.77 -12.52 -2.73
N ILE A 163 8.47 -12.66 -2.48
CA ILE A 163 7.71 -11.83 -1.54
C ILE A 163 7.08 -12.69 -0.46
N GLY A 164 7.42 -12.44 0.79
CA GLY A 164 6.95 -13.17 1.98
C GLY A 164 5.92 -12.36 2.75
N VAL A 165 4.75 -12.96 2.97
CA VAL A 165 3.59 -12.36 3.64
C VAL A 165 2.79 -13.43 4.41
N ALA A 166 3.45 -14.50 4.88
CA ALA A 166 2.77 -15.63 5.54
C ALA A 166 3.06 -15.75 7.05
N ALA A 167 3.79 -14.80 7.63
CA ALA A 167 4.20 -14.78 9.03
C ALA A 167 4.96 -16.05 9.47
N ILE A 168 5.82 -16.57 8.59
CA ILE A 168 6.69 -17.72 8.89
C ILE A 168 8.14 -17.23 8.99
N GLY A 169 8.56 -16.97 10.22
CA GLY A 169 9.92 -16.50 10.51
C GLY A 169 10.98 -17.47 9.99
N GLY A 170 11.97 -16.95 9.26
CA GLY A 170 13.05 -17.76 8.70
C GLY A 170 12.67 -18.61 7.47
N ALA A 171 11.50 -18.39 6.86
CA ALA A 171 11.09 -19.13 5.66
C ALA A 171 12.05 -18.95 4.48
N PHE A 172 12.74 -17.82 4.37
CA PHE A 172 13.77 -17.61 3.35
C PHE A 172 15.11 -18.09 3.90
N SER A 173 15.27 -19.42 3.84
CA SER A 173 16.47 -20.12 4.28
C SER A 173 17.73 -19.65 3.55
N GLU A 174 18.90 -20.02 4.07
CA GLU A 174 20.16 -19.76 3.38
C GLU A 174 20.18 -20.34 1.96
N GLN A 175 19.60 -21.52 1.76
CA GLN A 175 19.54 -22.15 0.45
C GLN A 175 18.67 -21.35 -0.52
N ILE A 176 17.48 -20.90 -0.10
CA ILE A 176 16.61 -20.04 -0.94
C ILE A 176 17.33 -18.75 -1.34
N LEU A 177 18.01 -18.09 -0.40
CA LEU A 177 18.72 -16.84 -0.67
C LEU A 177 19.90 -17.05 -1.62
N LYS A 178 20.63 -18.17 -1.50
CA LYS A 178 21.66 -18.58 -2.46
C LYS A 178 21.08 -18.81 -3.85
N ASP A 179 19.98 -19.56 -3.93
CA ASP A 179 19.31 -19.90 -5.19
C ASP A 179 18.79 -18.64 -5.90
N MET A 180 18.09 -17.76 -5.18
CA MET A 180 17.65 -16.47 -5.71
C MET A 180 18.81 -15.63 -6.26
N ALA A 181 19.93 -15.60 -5.54
CA ALA A 181 21.13 -14.89 -5.97
C ALA A 181 21.89 -15.59 -7.11
N ALA A 182 21.71 -16.91 -7.30
CA ALA A 182 22.28 -17.65 -8.41
C ALA A 182 21.47 -17.46 -9.71
N PHE A 183 20.14 -17.37 -9.59
CA PHE A 183 19.26 -17.19 -10.75
C PHE A 183 19.22 -15.76 -11.26
N ASN A 184 19.46 -14.79 -10.38
CA ASN A 184 19.29 -13.37 -10.68
C ASN A 184 20.54 -12.58 -10.32
N GLU A 185 20.92 -11.61 -11.16
CA GLU A 185 22.02 -10.69 -10.86
C GLU A 185 21.72 -9.87 -9.59
N ARG A 186 20.51 -9.32 -9.51
CA ARG A 186 19.99 -8.48 -8.42
C ARG A 186 18.63 -9.04 -7.96
N PRO A 187 18.58 -10.11 -7.13
CA PRO A 187 17.30 -10.71 -6.73
C PRO A 187 16.49 -9.75 -5.85
N ILE A 188 15.19 -9.62 -6.12
CA ILE A 188 14.29 -8.83 -5.28
C ILE A 188 13.76 -9.75 -4.16
N ILE A 189 13.98 -9.38 -2.90
CA ILE A 189 13.60 -10.17 -1.72
C ILE A 189 12.82 -9.28 -0.76
N PHE A 190 11.51 -9.50 -0.64
CA PHE A 190 10.65 -8.75 0.28
C PHE A 190 10.22 -9.66 1.44
N ALA A 191 10.64 -9.33 2.66
CA ALA A 191 10.25 -10.04 3.89
C ALA A 191 9.22 -9.21 4.67
N LEU A 192 7.98 -9.19 4.20
CA LEU A 192 6.96 -8.24 4.62
C LEU A 192 6.19 -8.66 5.89
N SER A 193 6.42 -9.87 6.39
CA SER A 193 5.78 -10.33 7.61
C SER A 193 6.20 -9.55 8.84
N ASN A 194 5.21 -9.24 9.69
CA ASN A 194 5.38 -8.53 10.95
C ASN A 194 5.02 -9.43 12.15
N PRO A 195 5.58 -9.17 13.35
CA PRO A 195 6.73 -8.28 13.64
C PRO A 195 8.06 -8.92 13.17
N THR A 196 9.22 -8.33 13.52
CA THR A 196 10.56 -8.81 13.11
C THR A 196 10.79 -10.31 13.36
N SER A 197 10.23 -10.90 14.42
CA SER A 197 10.33 -12.33 14.71
C SER A 197 9.59 -13.24 13.71
N LYS A 198 8.77 -12.64 12.84
CA LYS A 198 8.02 -13.30 11.77
C LYS A 198 8.54 -12.97 10.38
N ALA A 199 9.55 -12.10 10.26
CA ALA A 199 10.19 -11.80 8.99
C ALA A 199 10.80 -13.07 8.38
N GLU A 200 10.59 -13.26 7.08
CA GLU A 200 11.04 -14.46 6.37
C GLU A 200 12.56 -14.61 6.36
N CYS A 201 13.30 -13.50 6.38
CA CYS A 201 14.72 -13.41 6.71
C CYS A 201 15.06 -12.00 7.22
N SER A 202 16.24 -11.84 7.84
CA SER A 202 16.76 -10.51 8.18
C SER A 202 17.49 -9.85 7.01
N ALA A 203 17.62 -8.52 7.05
CA ALA A 203 18.44 -7.77 6.10
C ALA A 203 19.89 -8.27 6.08
N GLU A 204 20.49 -8.47 7.26
CA GLU A 204 21.86 -8.98 7.44
C GLU A 204 22.03 -10.34 6.74
N GLN A 205 21.12 -11.28 6.98
CA GLN A 205 21.14 -12.61 6.36
C GLN A 205 21.03 -12.50 4.82
N CYS A 206 20.06 -11.71 4.34
CA CYS A 206 19.81 -11.52 2.91
C CYS A 206 21.03 -10.94 2.19
N TYR A 207 21.60 -9.85 2.71
CA TYR A 207 22.75 -9.19 2.09
C TYR A 207 24.02 -10.02 2.20
N LYS A 208 24.29 -10.67 3.34
CA LYS A 208 25.46 -11.53 3.51
C LYS A 208 25.48 -12.67 2.49
N ILE A 209 24.37 -13.39 2.35
CA ILE A 209 24.29 -14.57 1.48
C ILE A 209 24.29 -14.18 0.00
N SER A 210 23.56 -13.12 -0.36
CA SER A 210 23.54 -12.60 -1.74
C SER A 210 24.80 -11.83 -2.13
N LYS A 211 25.74 -11.64 -1.20
CA LYS A 211 26.96 -10.82 -1.35
C LYS A 211 26.65 -9.36 -1.72
N GLY A 212 25.64 -8.79 -1.06
CA GLY A 212 25.22 -7.39 -1.24
C GLY A 212 24.43 -7.12 -2.53
N ARG A 213 24.09 -8.14 -3.30
CA ARG A 213 23.37 -7.99 -4.58
C ARG A 213 21.86 -7.92 -4.44
N ALA A 214 21.30 -8.51 -3.37
CA ALA A 214 19.86 -8.50 -3.15
C ALA A 214 19.31 -7.07 -3.04
N VAL A 215 18.12 -6.90 -3.60
CA VAL A 215 17.30 -5.70 -3.47
C VAL A 215 16.23 -6.04 -2.43
N PHE A 216 16.44 -5.54 -1.20
CA PHE A 216 15.71 -6.01 -0.02
C PHE A 216 14.81 -4.93 0.56
N ALA A 217 13.63 -5.35 1.00
CA ALA A 217 12.75 -4.57 1.86
C ALA A 217 12.02 -5.50 2.84
N SER A 218 11.56 -4.93 3.95
CA SER A 218 10.85 -5.68 4.99
C SER A 218 9.63 -4.93 5.53
N GLY A 219 8.72 -5.65 6.17
CA GLY A 219 7.56 -5.04 6.84
C GLY A 219 7.96 -4.39 8.17
N SER A 220 8.86 -5.05 8.91
CA SER A 220 9.43 -4.57 10.16
C SER A 220 10.80 -3.91 9.93
N PRO A 221 11.22 -2.95 10.78
CA PRO A 221 12.50 -2.28 10.61
C PRO A 221 13.68 -3.21 10.92
N PHE A 222 14.77 -3.03 10.18
CA PHE A 222 16.09 -3.61 10.45
C PHE A 222 17.14 -2.51 10.43
N ASP A 223 18.19 -2.69 11.22
CA ASP A 223 19.32 -1.77 11.24
C ASP A 223 20.10 -1.79 9.91
N PRO A 224 20.85 -0.71 9.60
CA PRO A 224 21.74 -0.69 8.43
C PRO A 224 22.80 -1.79 8.48
N VAL A 225 23.15 -2.32 7.31
CA VAL A 225 24.11 -3.43 7.16
C VAL A 225 25.35 -2.95 6.43
N THR A 226 26.52 -3.04 7.06
CA THR A 226 27.80 -2.69 6.43
C THR A 226 28.45 -3.93 5.85
N LEU A 227 28.63 -3.94 4.53
CA LEU A 227 29.21 -5.06 3.79
C LEU A 227 30.74 -5.11 3.94
N PRO A 228 31.39 -6.26 3.66
CA PRO A 228 32.85 -6.39 3.72
C PRO A 228 33.63 -5.43 2.80
N ASN A 229 32.99 -4.89 1.76
CA ASN A 229 33.59 -3.91 0.86
C ASN A 229 33.46 -2.45 1.37
N GLY A 230 32.94 -2.24 2.58
CA GLY A 230 32.76 -0.93 3.20
C GLY A 230 31.46 -0.20 2.82
N ARG A 231 30.65 -0.73 1.88
CA ARG A 231 29.35 -0.14 1.53
C ARG A 231 28.32 -0.45 2.62
N THR A 232 27.62 0.58 3.11
CA THR A 232 26.50 0.43 4.03
C THR A 232 25.17 0.46 3.26
N LEU A 233 24.31 -0.52 3.53
CA LEU A 233 22.97 -0.62 2.98
C LEU A 233 21.93 -0.30 4.05
N TYR A 234 20.89 0.43 3.66
CA TYR A 234 19.81 0.86 4.53
C TYR A 234 18.51 0.18 4.07
N PRO A 235 18.16 -1.00 4.62
CA PRO A 235 16.99 -1.75 4.16
C PRO A 235 15.71 -0.93 4.37
N GLY A 236 14.94 -0.73 3.30
CA GLY A 236 13.69 0.03 3.34
C GLY A 236 12.56 -0.74 4.01
N GLN A 237 11.63 -0.02 4.65
CA GLN A 237 10.45 -0.60 5.27
C GLN A 237 9.21 -0.42 4.37
N GLY A 238 8.64 -1.51 3.88
CA GLY A 238 7.39 -1.53 3.12
C GLY A 238 6.17 -1.40 4.05
N ASN A 239 6.01 -0.23 4.66
CA ASN A 239 4.97 0.03 5.65
C ASN A 239 3.76 0.74 5.02
N ASN A 240 2.55 0.27 5.32
CA ASN A 240 1.30 0.87 4.83
C ASN A 240 1.13 2.35 5.20
N SER A 241 1.88 2.85 6.19
CA SER A 241 1.98 4.27 6.55
C SER A 241 2.42 5.18 5.40
N TYR A 242 3.05 4.65 4.34
CA TYR A 242 3.30 5.42 3.11
C TYR A 242 2.06 5.68 2.27
N VAL A 243 0.98 4.92 2.49
CA VAL A 243 -0.19 4.85 1.61
C VAL A 243 -1.40 5.49 2.27
N PHE A 244 -1.94 4.89 3.33
CA PHE A 244 -3.24 5.28 3.87
C PHE A 244 -3.34 6.75 4.30
N PRO A 245 -2.30 7.42 4.83
CA PRO A 245 -2.43 8.84 5.20
C PRO A 245 -2.65 9.74 3.98
N GLY A 246 -1.88 9.53 2.91
CA GLY A 246 -2.00 10.31 1.67
C GLY A 246 -3.28 9.99 0.90
N VAL A 247 -3.67 8.71 0.86
CA VAL A 247 -4.93 8.27 0.25
C VAL A 247 -6.12 8.88 0.97
N ALA A 248 -6.18 8.76 2.30
CA ALA A 248 -7.26 9.33 3.10
C ALA A 248 -7.34 10.85 2.95
N LEU A 249 -6.21 11.56 3.02
CA LEU A 249 -6.15 13.00 2.80
C LEU A 249 -6.70 13.40 1.44
N GLY A 250 -6.25 12.74 0.36
CA GLY A 250 -6.71 13.04 -1.01
C GLY A 250 -8.20 12.76 -1.20
N VAL A 251 -8.66 11.60 -0.75
CA VAL A 251 -10.07 11.16 -0.83
C VAL A 251 -10.99 12.12 -0.11
N VAL A 252 -10.66 12.50 1.13
CA VAL A 252 -11.47 13.43 1.93
C VAL A 252 -11.43 14.83 1.32
N ALA A 253 -10.25 15.31 0.89
CA ALA A 253 -10.09 16.65 0.36
C ALA A 253 -10.91 16.90 -0.92
N CYS A 254 -10.96 15.96 -1.87
CA CYS A 254 -11.79 16.13 -3.10
C CYS A 254 -13.20 15.54 -2.98
N GLY A 255 -13.55 14.93 -1.84
CA GLY A 255 -14.82 14.24 -1.64
C GLY A 255 -15.01 13.07 -2.61
N LEU A 256 -13.99 12.24 -2.78
CA LEU A 256 -14.07 11.07 -3.66
C LEU A 256 -15.10 10.06 -3.10
N ARG A 257 -16.00 9.56 -3.96
CA ARG A 257 -17.09 8.66 -3.53
C ARG A 257 -16.72 7.18 -3.49
N HIS A 258 -15.78 6.76 -4.32
CA HIS A 258 -15.34 5.37 -4.45
C HIS A 258 -13.84 5.31 -4.66
N ILE A 259 -13.16 4.37 -4.00
CA ILE A 259 -11.71 4.22 -4.06
C ILE A 259 -11.40 3.02 -4.95
N THR A 260 -10.95 3.30 -6.16
CA THR A 260 -10.63 2.28 -7.17
C THR A 260 -9.19 1.78 -6.99
N ASP A 261 -8.88 0.59 -7.52
CA ASP A 261 -7.50 0.06 -7.46
C ASP A 261 -6.50 0.94 -8.23
N LYS A 262 -6.98 1.77 -9.18
CA LYS A 262 -6.18 2.79 -9.86
C LYS A 262 -5.61 3.83 -8.89
N ILE A 263 -6.34 4.18 -7.82
CA ILE A 263 -5.84 5.10 -6.78
C ILE A 263 -4.61 4.50 -6.10
N PHE A 264 -4.65 3.21 -5.76
CA PHE A 264 -3.54 2.51 -5.10
C PHE A 264 -2.35 2.29 -6.04
N LEU A 265 -2.58 2.03 -7.33
CA LEU A 265 -1.50 1.96 -8.32
C LEU A 265 -0.83 3.33 -8.51
N THR A 266 -1.63 4.39 -8.64
CA THR A 266 -1.12 5.77 -8.77
C THR A 266 -0.37 6.21 -7.51
N THR A 267 -0.86 5.81 -6.33
CA THR A 267 -0.19 6.06 -5.05
C THR A 267 1.18 5.35 -5.02
N ALA A 268 1.25 4.11 -5.49
CA ALA A 268 2.50 3.37 -5.56
C ALA A 268 3.54 4.06 -6.48
N GLU A 269 3.08 4.61 -7.60
CA GLU A 269 3.91 5.39 -8.52
C GLU A 269 4.42 6.67 -7.85
N VAL A 270 3.57 7.42 -7.14
CA VAL A 270 3.97 8.64 -6.43
C VAL A 270 5.03 8.33 -5.36
N ILE A 271 4.85 7.27 -4.58
CA ILE A 271 5.83 6.85 -3.56
C ILE A 271 7.17 6.52 -4.21
N SER A 272 7.17 5.70 -5.27
CA SER A 272 8.41 5.31 -5.96
C SER A 272 9.13 6.48 -6.64
N GLN A 273 8.40 7.52 -7.07
CA GLN A 273 8.97 8.77 -7.59
C GLN A 273 9.66 9.61 -6.51
N GLN A 274 9.34 9.43 -5.23
CA GLN A 274 10.01 10.13 -4.13
C GLN A 274 11.33 9.47 -3.69
N VAL A 275 11.70 8.35 -4.31
CA VAL A 275 12.99 7.68 -4.05
C VAL A 275 14.05 8.29 -4.97
N SER A 276 15.03 9.00 -4.43
CA SER A 276 16.17 9.52 -5.22
C SER A 276 17.10 8.39 -5.67
N ASP A 277 17.96 8.67 -6.65
CA ASP A 277 18.99 7.69 -7.05
C ASP A 277 19.98 7.42 -5.91
N GLU A 278 20.29 8.43 -5.08
CA GLU A 278 21.09 8.27 -3.85
C GLU A 278 20.46 7.26 -2.88
N HIS A 279 19.14 7.32 -2.68
CA HIS A 279 18.42 6.34 -1.86
C HIS A 279 18.57 4.91 -2.44
N LEU A 280 18.50 4.75 -3.77
CA LEU A 280 18.67 3.45 -4.42
C LEU A 280 20.11 2.92 -4.31
N GLU A 281 21.11 3.81 -4.40
CA GLU A 281 22.52 3.47 -4.19
C GLU A 281 22.78 3.00 -2.75
N GLU A 282 22.08 3.57 -1.77
CA GLU A 282 22.02 3.13 -0.38
C GLU A 282 21.19 1.85 -0.16
N GLY A 283 20.51 1.34 -1.19
CA GLY A 283 19.67 0.14 -1.12
C GLY A 283 18.27 0.37 -0.56
N ARG A 284 17.83 1.61 -0.40
CA ARG A 284 16.47 1.97 0.04
C ARG A 284 15.50 1.88 -1.13
N LEU A 285 14.35 1.25 -0.91
CA LEU A 285 13.25 1.19 -1.90
C LEU A 285 12.09 2.14 -1.58
N TYR A 286 12.20 2.85 -0.48
CA TYR A 286 11.18 3.77 0.01
C TYR A 286 11.85 5.09 0.44
N PRO A 287 11.11 6.20 0.38
CA PRO A 287 11.60 7.48 0.91
C PRO A 287 11.93 7.36 2.41
N PRO A 288 12.71 8.27 2.99
CA PRO A 288 12.92 8.34 4.43
C PRO A 288 11.61 8.61 5.20
N LEU A 289 11.40 7.93 6.34
CA LEU A 289 10.18 8.05 7.14
C LEU A 289 9.91 9.48 7.66
N ASN A 290 10.94 10.28 7.91
CA ASN A 290 10.78 11.68 8.33
C ASN A 290 10.14 12.57 7.24
N THR A 291 10.11 12.12 5.98
CA THR A 291 9.44 12.80 4.86
C THR A 291 7.99 12.36 4.64
N ILE A 292 7.44 11.48 5.50
CA ILE A 292 6.12 10.86 5.30
C ILE A 292 4.97 11.86 5.09
N ARG A 293 5.04 13.05 5.73
CA ARG A 293 4.04 14.11 5.54
C ARG A 293 4.10 14.72 4.15
N ASP A 294 5.30 14.91 3.59
CA ASP A 294 5.49 15.41 2.22
C ASP A 294 5.05 14.35 1.19
N VAL A 295 5.39 13.08 1.43
CA VAL A 295 4.91 11.95 0.61
C VAL A 295 3.38 11.91 0.60
N SER A 296 2.74 12.01 1.78
CA SER A 296 1.28 12.00 1.93
C SER A 296 0.62 13.17 1.19
N LEU A 297 1.21 14.36 1.26
CA LEU A 297 0.74 15.53 0.53
C LEU A 297 0.80 15.31 -0.98
N LYS A 298 1.91 14.79 -1.51
CA LYS A 298 2.07 14.52 -2.95
C LYS A 298 1.07 13.48 -3.46
N ILE A 299 0.82 12.43 -2.67
CA ILE A 299 -0.22 11.44 -2.96
C ILE A 299 -1.60 12.12 -3.02
N ALA A 300 -1.94 12.92 -2.01
CA ALA A 300 -3.22 13.59 -1.94
C ALA A 300 -3.43 14.56 -3.12
N ILE A 301 -2.41 15.36 -3.47
CA ILE A 301 -2.44 16.25 -4.65
C ILE A 301 -2.70 15.45 -5.93
N LYS A 302 -2.03 14.32 -6.11
CA LYS A 302 -2.21 13.48 -7.28
C LYS A 302 -3.64 12.93 -7.36
N ILE A 303 -4.19 12.44 -6.25
CA ILE A 303 -5.57 11.96 -6.16
C ILE A 303 -6.57 13.08 -6.48
N VAL A 304 -6.38 14.28 -5.91
CA VAL A 304 -7.24 15.43 -6.15
C VAL A 304 -7.22 15.82 -7.63
N ASN A 305 -6.03 15.91 -8.24
CA ASN A 305 -5.89 16.23 -9.67
C ASN A 305 -6.62 15.20 -10.56
N ASP A 306 -6.37 13.91 -10.34
CA ASP A 306 -6.97 12.85 -11.15
C ASP A 306 -8.49 12.76 -10.93
N ALA A 307 -8.97 13.03 -9.71
CA ALA A 307 -10.39 13.02 -9.39
C ALA A 307 -11.18 14.11 -10.12
N TYR A 308 -10.62 15.32 -10.27
CA TYR A 308 -11.25 16.38 -11.08
C TYR A 308 -11.16 16.07 -12.58
N GLN A 309 -10.01 15.60 -13.06
CA GLN A 309 -9.82 15.23 -14.47
C GLN A 309 -10.82 14.13 -14.91
N GLU A 310 -11.08 13.17 -14.03
CA GLU A 310 -11.97 12.03 -14.29
C GLU A 310 -13.42 12.29 -13.85
N LYS A 311 -13.72 13.50 -13.36
CA LYS A 311 -15.05 13.92 -12.90
C LYS A 311 -15.63 13.02 -11.80
N THR A 312 -14.77 12.53 -10.91
CA THR A 312 -15.16 11.69 -9.76
C THR A 312 -15.13 12.46 -8.42
N ALA A 313 -14.53 13.65 -8.39
CA ALA A 313 -14.58 14.56 -7.25
C ALA A 313 -15.99 15.13 -7.01
N THR A 314 -16.32 15.43 -5.75
CA THR A 314 -17.62 16.02 -5.36
C THR A 314 -17.52 17.37 -4.65
N VAL A 315 -16.33 17.78 -4.23
CA VAL A 315 -16.10 19.14 -3.71
C VAL A 315 -16.05 20.13 -4.88
N TYR A 316 -16.92 21.13 -4.88
CA TYR A 316 -17.00 22.17 -5.91
C TYR A 316 -17.16 23.57 -5.30
N PRO A 317 -16.67 24.63 -5.97
CA PRO A 317 -15.98 24.62 -7.26
C PRO A 317 -14.58 23.97 -7.20
N GLU A 318 -14.06 23.52 -8.35
CA GLU A 318 -12.70 22.97 -8.44
C GLU A 318 -11.67 24.03 -8.01
N PRO A 319 -10.75 23.73 -7.09
CA PRO A 319 -9.73 24.69 -6.65
C PRO A 319 -8.77 25.00 -7.79
N GLN A 320 -8.40 26.28 -7.93
CA GLN A 320 -7.42 26.71 -8.95
C GLN A 320 -6.04 26.10 -8.67
N ASN A 321 -5.59 26.14 -7.41
CA ASN A 321 -4.34 25.54 -6.96
C ASN A 321 -4.62 24.35 -6.02
N LYS A 322 -4.41 23.14 -6.52
CA LYS A 322 -4.70 21.89 -5.79
C LYS A 322 -3.73 21.65 -4.64
N GLU A 323 -2.47 22.05 -4.78
CA GLU A 323 -1.50 21.95 -3.69
C GLU A 323 -1.88 22.86 -2.53
N ALA A 324 -2.13 24.15 -2.80
CA ALA A 324 -2.54 25.09 -1.77
C ALA A 324 -3.85 24.65 -1.09
N PHE A 325 -4.80 24.13 -1.87
CA PHE A 325 -6.06 23.57 -1.37
C PHE A 325 -5.86 22.41 -0.40
N VAL A 326 -4.99 21.44 -0.72
CA VAL A 326 -4.70 20.31 0.17
C VAL A 326 -3.93 20.78 1.40
N ARG A 327 -2.89 21.61 1.24
CA ARG A 327 -2.10 22.14 2.37
C ARG A 327 -2.96 22.88 3.39
N ALA A 328 -3.92 23.68 2.94
CA ALA A 328 -4.84 24.42 3.81
C ALA A 328 -5.76 23.53 4.65
N GLN A 329 -5.90 22.24 4.30
CA GLN A 329 -6.72 21.26 5.03
C GLN A 329 -5.89 20.32 5.91
N MET A 330 -4.56 20.38 5.82
CA MET A 330 -3.70 19.55 6.66
C MET A 330 -3.70 20.09 8.09
N TYR A 331 -3.79 19.19 9.06
CA TYR A 331 -3.68 19.53 10.47
C TYR A 331 -2.34 20.23 10.79
N SER A 332 -2.44 21.35 11.50
CA SER A 332 -1.31 22.09 12.08
C SER A 332 -1.10 21.69 13.54
N THR A 333 0.16 21.57 13.95
CA THR A 333 0.52 21.31 15.36
C THR A 333 0.63 22.58 16.19
N ASP A 334 0.52 23.76 15.56
CA ASP A 334 0.52 25.03 16.25
C ASP A 334 -0.81 25.23 16.99
N TYR A 335 -0.79 25.95 18.12
CA TYR A 335 -2.01 26.24 18.86
C TYR A 335 -2.89 27.23 18.10
N ASP A 336 -4.18 26.91 17.99
CA ASP A 336 -5.19 27.83 17.47
C ASP A 336 -5.50 28.94 18.47
N GLN A 337 -5.88 30.12 17.95
CA GLN A 337 -6.43 31.18 18.77
C GLN A 337 -7.85 30.80 19.23
N ILE A 338 -8.01 30.61 20.54
CA ILE A 338 -9.31 30.31 21.18
C ILE A 338 -10.02 31.56 21.71
N LEU A 339 -9.33 32.70 21.75
CA LEU A 339 -9.92 33.98 22.13
C LEU A 339 -10.72 34.57 20.96
N PRO A 340 -11.83 35.28 21.25
CA PRO A 340 -12.61 35.92 20.20
C PRO A 340 -11.77 36.94 19.44
N ASP A 341 -12.02 37.04 18.13
CA ASP A 341 -11.47 38.11 17.32
C ASP A 341 -12.19 39.43 17.67
N CYS A 342 -11.40 40.42 18.09
CA CYS A 342 -11.91 41.72 18.53
C CYS A 342 -11.37 42.80 17.60
N TYR A 343 -12.26 43.43 16.83
CA TYR A 343 -11.95 44.58 15.99
C TYR A 343 -12.94 45.72 16.23
N SER A 344 -12.48 46.97 16.12
CA SER A 344 -13.32 48.15 16.32
C SER A 344 -14.12 48.50 15.08
N TRP A 345 -15.25 49.17 15.30
CA TRP A 345 -16.02 49.81 14.24
C TRP A 345 -15.60 51.29 14.12
N PRO A 346 -15.96 51.99 13.03
CA PRO A 346 -15.82 53.43 12.99
C PRO A 346 -16.50 54.08 14.20
N GLU A 347 -15.82 55.05 14.83
CA GLU A 347 -16.22 55.59 16.14
C GLU A 347 -17.67 56.14 16.14
N GLU A 348 -18.08 56.79 15.05
CA GLU A 348 -19.42 57.36 14.87
C GLU A 348 -20.55 56.34 15.03
N VAL A 349 -20.32 55.09 14.58
CA VAL A 349 -21.31 54.01 14.66
C VAL A 349 -21.08 53.10 15.87
N GLN A 350 -19.97 53.27 16.60
CA GLN A 350 -19.64 52.53 17.82
C GLN A 350 -20.04 53.28 19.10
N LYS A 351 -20.27 54.60 19.02
CA LYS A 351 -20.71 55.42 20.15
C LYS A 351 -22.05 54.93 20.70
N ILE A 352 -22.13 54.82 22.03
CA ILE A 352 -23.38 54.52 22.75
C ILE A 352 -24.30 55.73 22.60
N GLN A 353 -25.50 55.52 22.05
CA GLN A 353 -26.47 56.59 21.87
C GLN A 353 -26.97 57.10 23.22
N THR A 354 -26.82 58.40 23.45
CA THR A 354 -27.51 59.11 24.52
C THR A 354 -28.67 59.87 23.88
N ARG A 355 -29.92 59.47 24.15
CA ARG A 355 -31.06 60.38 23.92
C ARG A 355 -30.87 61.57 24.85
N ALA A 356 -30.37 62.68 24.33
CA ALA A 356 -30.75 63.95 24.92
C ALA A 356 -32.21 64.14 24.50
N ASP A 357 -33.13 64.08 25.45
CA ASP A 357 -34.49 64.55 25.25
C ASP A 357 -34.38 66.05 24.91
N ASP A 358 -34.84 66.44 23.72
CA ASP A 358 -34.97 67.84 23.28
C ASP A 358 -36.05 68.59 24.08
#